data_AF-A0A3D1E668-F1
#
_entry.id   AF-A0A3D1E668-F1
#
_cell.length_a   1.000
_cell.length_b   1.000
_cell.length_c   1.000
_cell.angle_alpha   90.00
_cell.angle_beta   90.00
_cell.angle_gamma   90.00
#
_symmetry.space_group_name_H-M   'P 1'
#
loop_
_entity.id
_entity.type
_entity.pdbx_description
1 polymer ?
#
loop_
_entity_poly.entity_id
_entity_poly.type
_entity_poly.pdbx_seq_one_letter_code
_entity_poly.pdbx_strand_id
1 'polypeptide(L)' 'AFALDRGLVTADQQVFSVVDNQLKLIDVQVVHYAEKQAVVKGIPDGTIVLAKPLVGAFEGMPVLPTASVQ' A
#
# COMPACT_ATOMS: atom_id res chain seq x y z
N ALA A 1 -6.87 1.54 -11.97
CA ALA A 1 -6.56 2.56 -10.94
C ALA A 1 -7.27 2.12 -9.68
N PHE A 2 -6.59 2.17 -8.54
CA PHE A 2 -7.09 1.64 -7.28
C PHE A 2 -7.22 2.78 -6.27
N ALA A 3 -8.32 2.81 -5.54
CA ALA A 3 -8.51 3.72 -4.43
C ALA A 3 -8.09 3.03 -3.14
N LEU A 4 -7.25 3.69 -2.36
CA LEU A 4 -6.75 3.19 -1.08
C LEU A 4 -6.70 4.32 -0.06
N ASP A 5 -6.59 3.97 1.22
CA ASP A 5 -6.50 4.97 2.29
C ASP A 5 -5.29 5.88 2.05
N ARG A 6 -5.49 7.20 2.14
CA ARG A 6 -4.41 8.16 1.82
C ARG A 6 -3.16 7.95 2.68
N GLY A 7 -3.29 7.38 3.88
CA GLY A 7 -2.16 7.11 4.78
C GLY A 7 -1.26 5.97 4.32
N LEU A 8 -1.68 5.17 3.34
CA LEU A 8 -0.89 4.08 2.76
C LEU A 8 0.09 4.57 1.69
N VAL A 9 -0.10 5.78 1.17
CA VAL A 9 0.80 6.40 0.20
C VAL A 9 1.87 7.15 0.96
N THR A 10 3.14 6.84 0.69
CA THR A 10 4.28 7.55 1.28
C THR A 10 4.47 8.93 0.64
N ALA A 11 5.31 9.77 1.25
CA ALA A 11 5.64 11.08 0.70
C ALA A 11 6.28 11.00 -0.70
N ASP A 12 6.99 9.91 -0.98
CA ASP A 12 7.65 9.63 -2.26
C ASP A 12 6.71 8.97 -3.29
N GLN A 13 5.39 8.97 -3.07
CA GLN A 13 4.38 8.32 -3.93
C GLN A 13 4.61 6.82 -4.09
N GLN A 14 4.96 6.15 -3.00
CA GLN A 14 5.10 4.70 -2.96
C GLN A 14 4.02 4.09 -2.07
N VAL A 15 3.74 2.81 -2.26
CA VAL A 15 2.85 2.04 -1.36
C VAL A 15 3.55 0.79 -0.87
N PHE A 16 3.17 0.34 0.32
CA PHE A 16 3.66 -0.92 0.87
C PHE A 16 2.89 -2.11 0.28
N SER A 17 3.62 -2.92 -0.47
CA SER A 17 3.22 -4.23 -0.96
C SER A 17 3.78 -5.33 -0.07
N VAL A 18 3.11 -6.48 -0.02
CA VAL A 18 3.58 -7.67 0.68
C VAL A 18 4.16 -8.65 -0.33
N VAL A 19 5.47 -8.90 -0.24
CA VAL A 19 6.21 -9.85 -1.09
C VAL A 19 7.01 -10.76 -0.18
N ASP A 20 6.86 -12.08 -0.32
CA ASP A 20 7.58 -13.08 0.49
C ASP A 20 7.53 -12.76 2.01
N ASN A 21 6.32 -12.45 2.51
CA ASN A 21 6.10 -12.10 3.93
C ASN A 21 6.88 -10.86 4.40
N GLN A 22 7.26 -9.97 3.51
CA GLN A 22 7.96 -8.73 3.83
C GLN A 22 7.28 -7.53 3.18
N LEU A 23 7.35 -6.38 3.84
CA LEU A 23 6.94 -5.12 3.25
C LEU A 23 7.96 -4.68 2.21
N LYS A 24 7.46 -4.34 1.03
CA LYS A 24 8.26 -3.80 -0.07
C LYS A 24 7.60 -2.52 -0.57
N LEU A 25 8.40 -1.48 -0.80
CA LEU A 25 7.89 -0.26 -1.42
C LEU A 25 7.79 -0.48 -2.92
N ILE A 26 6.65 -0.07 -3.49
CA ILE A 26 6.46 -0.02 -4.94
C ILE A 26 6.07 1.40 -5.33
N ASP A 27 6.70 1.91 -6.38
CA ASP A 27 6.37 3.20 -6.96
C ASP A 27 4.98 3.17 -7.59
N VAL A 28 4.18 4.18 -7.24
CA VAL A 28 2.85 4.38 -7.81
C VAL A 28 2.68 5.81 -8.26
N GLN A 29 1.76 6.01 -9.19
CA GLN A 29 1.37 7.34 -9.65
C GLN A 29 0.05 7.72 -8.99
N VAL A 30 0.06 8.77 -8.17
CA VAL A 30 -1.17 9.30 -7.59
C VAL A 30 -1.89 10.17 -8.62
N VAL A 31 -3.13 9.79 -8.93
CA VAL A 31 -3.97 10.48 -9.92
C VAL A 31 -4.89 11.49 -9.26
N HIS A 32 -5.31 11.22 -8.03
CA HIS A 32 -6.22 12.08 -7.29
C HIS A 32 -6.13 11.84 -5.78
N TYR A 33 -6.15 12.90 -4.99
CA TYR A 33 -6.31 12.84 -3.53
C TYR A 33 -7.71 13.29 -3.14
N ALA A 34 -8.45 12.43 -2.45
CA ALA A 34 -9.70 12.73 -1.79
C ALA A 34 -9.48 12.93 -0.27
N GLU A 35 -10.53 13.31 0.46
CA GLU A 35 -10.42 13.63 1.89
C GLU A 35 -9.81 12.49 2.73
N LYS A 36 -10.19 11.23 2.44
CA LYS A 36 -9.73 10.03 3.17
C LYS A 36 -8.99 9.01 2.29
N GLN A 37 -9.00 9.18 0.97
CA GLN A 37 -8.48 8.17 0.04
C GLN A 37 -7.60 8.81 -1.02
N ALA A 38 -6.67 8.04 -1.56
CA ALA A 38 -5.89 8.40 -2.73
C ALA A 38 -6.19 7.40 -3.86
N VAL A 39 -6.40 7.91 -5.07
CA VAL A 39 -6.55 7.12 -6.28
C VAL A 39 -5.18 7.01 -6.94
N VAL A 40 -4.66 5.79 -7.02
CA VAL A 40 -3.32 5.53 -7.58
C VAL A 40 -3.37 4.59 -8.79
N LYS A 41 -2.32 4.66 -9.61
CA LYS A 41 -2.04 3.79 -10.76
C LYS A 41 -0.63 3.22 -10.63
N GLY A 42 -0.37 2.11 -11.33
CA GLY A 42 0.95 1.45 -11.32
C GLY A 42 1.04 0.24 -10.39
N ILE A 43 -0.01 -0.08 -9.62
CA ILE A 43 -0.08 -1.33 -8.85
C ILE A 43 -0.46 -2.48 -9.81
N PRO A 44 0.38 -3.53 -9.96
CA PRO A 44 0.05 -4.70 -10.76
C PRO A 44 -1.15 -5.47 -10.20
N ASP A 45 -1.97 -6.05 -11.07
CA ASP A 45 -3.06 -6.94 -10.65
C ASP A 45 -2.51 -8.15 -9.87
N GLY A 46 -3.18 -8.51 -8.78
CA GLY A 46 -2.74 -9.57 -7.85
C GLY A 46 -1.71 -9.12 -6.81
N THR A 47 -1.28 -7.85 -6.83
CA THR A 47 -0.41 -7.31 -5.77
C THR A 47 -1.17 -7.17 -4.46
N ILE A 48 -0.64 -7.77 -3.39
CA ILE A 48 -1.18 -7.61 -2.05
C ILE A 48 -0.60 -6.32 -1.46
N VAL A 49 -1.47 -5.35 -1.18
CA VAL A 49 -1.10 -4.11 -0.48
C VAL A 49 -1.69 -4.10 0.92
N LEU A 50 -1.11 -3.29 1.80
CA LEU A 50 -1.67 -3.08 3.13
C LEU A 50 -3.08 -2.49 3.04
N ALA A 51 -4.02 -3.06 3.79
CA ALA A 51 -5.40 -2.55 3.87
C ALA A 51 -5.52 -1.30 4.74
N LYS A 52 -4.58 -1.09 5.67
CA LYS A 52 -4.56 0.04 6.60
C LYS A 52 -3.14 0.57 6.79
N PRO A 53 -2.97 1.89 6.96
CA PRO A 53 -1.66 2.47 7.25
C PRO A 53 -1.13 1.91 8.58
N LEU A 54 0.11 1.43 8.53
CA LEU A 54 0.81 0.91 9.70
C LEU A 54 1.89 1.90 10.11
N VAL A 55 1.72 2.49 11.30
CA VAL A 55 2.68 3.46 11.84
C VAL A 55 4.00 2.75 12.11
N GLY A 56 5.10 3.32 11.59
CA GLY A 56 6.43 2.72 11.72
C GLY A 56 6.70 1.57 10.75
N ALA A 57 5.82 1.32 9.76
CA ALA A 57 6.15 0.43 8.65
C ALA A 57 7.35 0.95 7.86
N PHE A 58 8.27 0.05 7.53
CA PHE A 58 9.45 0.32 6.72
C PHE A 58 9.69 -0.85 5.75
N GLU A 59 10.44 -0.60 4.68
CA GLU A 59 10.79 -1.65 3.71
C GLU A 59 11.66 -2.74 4.35
N GLY A 60 11.33 -4.00 4.09
CA GLY A 60 11.97 -5.18 4.69
C GLY A 60 11.37 -5.58 6.05
N MET A 61 10.34 -4.86 6.54
CA MET A 61 9.62 -5.29 7.74
C MET A 61 8.96 -6.65 7.49
N PRO A 62 9.27 -7.70 8.27
CA PRO A 62 8.62 -8.98 8.15
C PRO A 62 7.17 -8.87 8.63
N VAL A 63 6.25 -9.32 7.80
CA VAL A 63 4.81 -9.29 8.05
C VAL A 63 4.19 -10.65 7.80
N LEU A 64 3.21 -10.98 8.62
CA LEU A 64 2.36 -12.13 8.41
C LEU A 64 1.08 -11.63 7.75
N PRO A 65 0.82 -11.96 6.47
CA PRO A 65 -0.43 -11.62 5.82
C PRO A 65 -1.54 -12.38 6.53
N THR A 66 -2.17 -11.72 7.49
CA THR A 66 -3.43 -12.18 8.06
C THR A 66 -4.50 -11.68 7.12
N ALA A 67 -4.98 -12.56 6.24
CA ALA A 67 -6.19 -12.29 5.50
C ALA A 67 -7.28 -11.99 6.55
N SER A 68 -7.75 -10.74 6.59
CA SER A 68 -8.96 -10.43 7.34
C SER A 68 -10.10 -11.11 6.58
N VAL A 69 -10.37 -12.36 6.93
CA VAL A 69 -11.59 -13.05 6.53
C VAL A 69 -12.70 -12.31 7.27
N GLN A 70 -13.37 -11.41 6.56
CA GLN A 70 -14.69 -10.89 6.92
C GLN A 70 -15.71 -11.49 5.96
#